data_AF-A0A935D2G0-F1
#
_entry.id   AF-A0A935D2G0-F1
#
_cell.length_a   1.000
_cell.length_b   1.000
_cell.length_c   1.000
_cell.angle_alpha   90.00
_cell.angle_beta   90.00
_cell.angle_gamma   90.00
#
_symmetry.space_group_name_H-M   'P 1'
#
loop_
_entity.id
_entity.type
_entity.pdbx_description
1 polymer ?
#
loop_
_entity_poly.entity_id
_entity_poly.type
_entity_poly.pdbx_seq_one_letter_code
_entity_poly.pdbx_strand_id
1 'polypeptide(L)'
;MAPTFAGVSAPVPATPPTLVAVSAAGPTVPHPTVVVLRDGNVEACPLATPCLAWLNLGALGTILNLDDRHLYIGTPTGLSRCALSEIGTAGTCTLVPHGPVEAVEESLYLTTTHAWYRSGTQVRRVLK
;
A
#
# COMPACT_ATOMS: atom_id res chain seq x y z
N MET A 1 15.20 8.15 17.18
CA MET A 1 15.65 8.42 15.80
C MET A 1 14.47 8.17 14.88
N ALA A 2 14.12 9.15 14.04
CA ALA A 2 13.14 8.98 12.98
C ALA A 2 13.62 7.90 11.99
N PRO A 3 12.80 6.93 11.58
CA PRO A 3 13.19 6.08 10.47
C PRO A 3 13.36 6.97 9.23
N THR A 4 14.56 6.98 8.67
CA THR A 4 14.87 7.74 7.46
C THR A 4 14.55 6.85 6.28
N PHE A 5 13.45 7.12 5.58
CA PHE A 5 13.09 6.41 4.35
C PHE A 5 13.63 7.21 3.18
N ALA A 6 14.63 6.67 2.47
CA ALA A 6 15.21 7.28 1.26
C ALA A 6 15.56 8.78 1.36
N GLY A 7 16.02 9.25 2.53
CA GLY A 7 16.41 10.65 2.73
C GLY A 7 15.26 11.63 2.95
N VAL A 8 14.02 11.17 3.14
CA VAL A 8 12.88 12.04 3.43
C VAL A 8 12.55 12.03 4.91
N SER A 9 12.52 13.22 5.51
CA SER A 9 12.15 13.43 6.91
C SER A 9 10.62 13.54 7.01
N ALA A 10 9.98 12.48 7.49
CA ALA A 10 8.57 12.51 7.89
C ALA A 10 8.47 12.68 9.41
N PRO A 11 7.50 13.45 9.94
CA PRO A 11 7.30 13.57 11.38
C PRO A 11 7.07 12.18 11.98
N VAL A 12 7.81 11.89 13.05
CA VAL A 12 7.79 10.58 13.73
C VAL A 12 6.55 10.51 14.61
N PRO A 13 5.66 9.54 14.39
CA PRO A 13 4.52 9.30 15.27
C PRO A 13 4.98 8.64 16.58
N ALA A 14 4.18 8.81 17.64
CA ALA A 14 4.48 8.28 18.96
C ALA A 14 4.63 6.74 19.00
N THR A 15 3.91 6.04 18.13
CA THR A 15 4.09 4.62 17.85
C THR A 15 4.98 4.46 16.61
N PRO A 16 6.09 3.70 16.66
CA PRO A 16 6.93 3.52 15.48
C PRO A 16 6.10 2.84 14.38
N PRO A 17 5.86 3.51 13.23
CA PRO A 17 5.10 2.93 12.16
C PRO A 17 5.86 1.74 11.56
N THR A 18 5.15 0.70 11.16
CA THR A 18 5.76 -0.37 10.37
C THR A 18 5.79 0.10 8.93
N LEU A 19 6.99 0.24 8.35
CA LEU A 19 7.10 0.48 6.91
C LEU A 19 6.49 -0.70 6.18
N VAL A 20 5.51 -0.41 5.35
CA VAL A 20 4.90 -1.44 4.51
C VAL A 20 5.59 -1.47 3.17
N ALA A 21 5.67 -0.34 2.47
CA ALA A 21 6.38 -0.24 1.20
C ALA A 21 6.61 1.22 0.76
N VAL A 22 7.44 1.39 -0.27
CA VAL A 22 7.71 2.67 -0.93
C VAL A 22 7.57 2.52 -2.44
N SER A 23 6.65 3.29 -3.03
CA SER A 23 6.49 3.39 -4.48
C SER A 23 7.58 4.27 -5.06
N ALA A 24 8.13 3.87 -6.21
CA ALA A 24 8.89 4.78 -7.06
C ALA A 24 7.97 5.86 -7.66
N ALA A 25 8.57 6.95 -8.15
CA ALA A 25 7.85 7.87 -9.03
C ALA A 25 7.59 7.22 -10.39
N GLY A 26 6.49 7.59 -11.03
CA GLY A 26 6.07 7.09 -12.33
C GLY A 26 5.30 8.14 -13.12
N PRO A 27 4.96 7.85 -14.40
CA PRO A 27 4.26 8.80 -15.26
C PRO A 27 2.87 9.19 -14.73
N THR A 28 2.23 8.31 -13.95
CA THR A 28 0.91 8.57 -13.34
C THR A 28 1.00 9.06 -11.89
N VAL A 29 2.13 8.79 -11.22
CA VAL A 29 2.36 9.09 -9.81
C VAL A 29 3.68 9.87 -9.73
N PRO A 30 3.64 11.21 -9.89
CA PRO A 30 4.85 12.00 -10.10
C PRO A 30 5.79 12.04 -8.89
N HIS A 31 5.30 11.63 -7.72
CA HIS A 31 6.05 11.64 -6.47
C HIS A 31 6.05 10.24 -5.84
N PRO A 32 7.19 9.76 -5.30
CA PRO A 32 7.22 8.51 -4.56
C PRO A 32 6.19 8.52 -3.42
N THR A 33 5.49 7.41 -3.20
CA THR A 33 4.50 7.29 -2.12
C THR A 33 4.98 6.28 -1.10
N VAL A 34 5.09 6.70 0.15
CA VAL A 34 5.40 5.81 1.28
C VAL A 34 4.08 5.34 1.89
N VAL A 35 3.96 4.05 2.16
CA VAL A 35 2.82 3.48 2.88
C VAL A 35 3.32 2.80 4.14
N VAL A 36 2.64 3.05 5.25
CA VAL A 36 2.94 2.49 6.57
C VAL A 36 1.69 1.93 7.22
N LEU A 37 1.88 1.03 8.18
CA LEU A 37 0.84 0.57 9.08
C LEU A 37 1.07 1.18 10.46
N ARG A 38 0.04 1.78 11.03
CA ARG A 38 0.04 2.35 12.38
C ARG A 38 -1.29 2.06 13.06
N ASP A 39 -1.23 1.43 14.23
CA ASP A 39 -2.41 1.14 15.06
C ASP A 39 -3.56 0.47 14.27
N GLY A 40 -3.20 -0.44 13.35
CA GLY A 40 -4.15 -1.15 12.48
C GLY A 40 -4.68 -0.34 11.29
N ASN A 41 -4.29 0.92 11.15
CA ASN A 41 -4.64 1.79 10.04
C ASN A 41 -3.50 1.90 9.02
N VAL A 42 -3.90 1.99 7.76
CA VAL A 42 -3.00 2.23 6.64
C VAL A 42 -2.85 3.73 6.50
N GLU A 43 -1.62 4.20 6.59
CA GLU A 43 -1.30 5.59 6.32
C GLU A 43 -0.38 5.71 5.12
N ALA A 44 -0.57 6.76 4.33
CA ALA A 44 0.25 7.01 3.16
C ALA A 44 0.78 8.45 3.13
N CYS A 45 1.92 8.62 2.48
CA CYS A 45 2.46 9.93 2.21
C CYS A 45 3.11 10.05 0.83
N PRO A 46 2.55 10.89 -0.07
CA PRO A 46 3.21 11.30 -1.30
C PRO A 46 4.37 12.25 -0.99
N LEU A 47 5.60 11.85 -1.34
CA LEU A 47 6.85 12.57 -1.06
C LEU A 47 7.10 13.69 -2.09
N ALA A 48 6.10 14.52 -2.36
CA ALA A 48 6.23 15.66 -3.28
C ALA A 48 7.19 16.73 -2.75
N THR A 49 7.21 16.89 -1.43
CA THR A 49 7.96 17.81 -0.56
C THR A 49 7.78 17.26 0.87
N PRO A 50 8.59 17.57 1.91
CA PRO A 50 8.61 16.77 3.15
C PRO A 50 7.19 16.49 3.63
N CYS A 51 6.92 15.21 3.91
CA CYS A 51 5.59 14.75 4.26
C CYS A 51 5.03 15.56 5.44
N LEU A 52 4.20 16.57 5.17
CA LEU A 52 3.70 17.47 6.21
C LEU A 52 2.57 16.82 7.00
N ALA A 53 1.84 15.89 6.38
CA ALA A 53 0.78 15.12 7.01
C ALA A 53 0.70 13.72 6.40
N TRP A 54 0.55 12.72 7.28
CA TRP A 54 0.19 11.36 6.87
C TRP A 54 -1.30 11.30 6.58
N LEU A 55 -1.65 10.72 5.43
CA LEU A 55 -3.05 10.50 5.04
C LEU A 55 -3.49 9.18 5.66
N ASN A 56 -4.45 9.24 6.59
CA ASN A 56 -5.06 8.03 7.15
C ASN A 56 -6.09 7.49 6.16
N LEU A 57 -5.81 6.33 5.58
CA LEU A 57 -6.68 5.63 4.64
C LEU A 57 -7.62 4.64 5.34
N GLY A 58 -7.45 4.44 6.64
CA GLY A 58 -8.27 3.56 7.48
C GLY A 58 -7.76 2.11 7.55
N ALA A 59 -8.57 1.25 8.17
CA ALA A 59 -8.29 -0.17 8.33
C ALA A 59 -8.68 -0.95 7.06
N LEU A 60 -7.90 -0.79 5.99
CA LEU A 60 -8.22 -1.34 4.66
C LEU A 60 -8.02 -2.86 4.54
N GLY A 61 -7.44 -3.51 5.55
CA GLY A 61 -7.14 -4.93 5.55
C GLY A 61 -5.63 -5.21 5.49
N THR A 62 -5.27 -6.37 4.97
CA THR A 62 -3.87 -6.81 4.90
C THR A 62 -3.20 -6.15 3.71
N ILE A 63 -2.29 -5.20 3.94
CA ILE A 63 -1.50 -4.65 2.84
C ILE A 63 -0.56 -5.71 2.32
N LEU A 64 -0.59 -5.90 1.00
CA LEU A 64 0.25 -6.87 0.33
C LEU A 64 1.48 -6.18 -0.24
N ASN A 65 1.29 -5.09 -1.01
CA ASN A 65 2.37 -4.29 -1.63
C ASN A 65 1.81 -3.12 -2.44
N LEU A 66 2.70 -2.48 -3.19
CA LEU A 66 2.45 -1.46 -4.17
C LEU A 66 3.30 -1.68 -5.43
N ASP A 67 2.89 -1.06 -6.54
CA ASP A 67 3.72 -0.85 -7.73
C ASP A 67 3.81 0.65 -8.08
N ASP A 68 4.10 1.02 -9.33
CA ASP A 68 4.20 2.41 -9.76
C ASP A 68 2.85 3.15 -9.80
N ARG A 69 1.73 2.43 -9.63
CA ARG A 69 0.37 2.97 -9.82
C ARG A 69 -0.62 2.56 -8.74
N HIS A 70 -0.45 1.41 -8.11
CA HIS A 70 -1.47 0.83 -7.24
C HIS A 70 -0.91 0.37 -5.90
N LEU A 71 -1.74 0.49 -4.87
CA LEU A 71 -1.62 -0.21 -3.60
C LEU A 71 -2.52 -1.46 -3.66
N TYR A 72 -1.97 -2.63 -3.38
CA TYR A 72 -2.66 -3.93 -3.37
C TYR A 72 -2.96 -4.37 -1.93
N ILE A 73 -4.21 -4.74 -1.70
CA ILE A 73 -4.78 -4.96 -0.37
C ILE A 73 -5.58 -6.27 -0.38
N GLY A 74 -5.23 -7.17 0.53
CA GLY A 74 -5.99 -8.37 0.82
C GLY A 74 -7.18 -8.03 1.71
N THR A 75 -8.37 -8.44 1.27
CA THR A 75 -9.63 -8.29 1.98
C THR A 75 -10.29 -9.66 2.18
N PRO A 76 -11.30 -9.79 3.07
CA PRO A 76 -12.06 -11.03 3.21
C PRO A 76 -12.77 -11.48 1.92
N THR A 77 -13.01 -10.55 0.99
CA THR A 77 -13.69 -10.82 -0.29
C THR A 77 -12.73 -10.99 -1.47
N GLY A 78 -11.42 -10.86 -1.28
CA GLY A 78 -10.50 -10.87 -2.41
C GLY A 78 -9.30 -9.96 -2.28
N LEU A 79 -8.43 -10.08 -3.28
CA LEU A 79 -7.45 -9.06 -3.59
C LEU A 79 -8.18 -7.83 -4.16
N SER A 80 -7.92 -6.68 -3.58
CA SER A 80 -8.36 -5.37 -4.06
C SER A 80 -7.15 -4.48 -4.32
N ARG A 81 -7.33 -3.42 -5.11
CA ARG A 81 -6.32 -2.40 -5.32
C ARG A 81 -6.92 -1.01 -5.30
N CYS A 82 -6.14 -0.01 -4.91
CA CYS A 82 -6.48 1.40 -5.11
C CYS A 82 -5.34 2.14 -5.80
N ALA A 83 -5.68 3.23 -6.50
CA ALA A 83 -4.70 3.99 -7.25
C ALA A 83 -3.88 4.90 -6.31
N LEU A 84 -2.56 4.85 -6.43
CA LEU A 84 -1.66 5.75 -5.70
C LEU A 84 -1.89 7.22 -6.09
N SER A 85 -2.38 7.48 -7.31
CA SER A 85 -2.80 8.82 -7.72
C SER A 85 -4.00 9.33 -6.91
N GLU A 86 -4.96 8.46 -6.58
CA GLU A 86 -6.12 8.81 -5.74
C GLU A 86 -5.66 9.19 -4.33
N ILE A 87 -4.75 8.41 -3.74
CA ILE A 87 -4.12 8.72 -2.46
C ILE A 87 -3.45 10.10 -2.54
N GLY A 88 -2.69 10.36 -3.61
CA GLY A 88 -1.99 11.62 -3.82
C GLY A 88 -2.88 12.85 -4.00
N THR A 89 -4.06 12.70 -4.61
CA THR A 89 -4.94 13.83 -4.93
C THR A 89 -6.10 14.03 -3.95
N ALA A 90 -6.70 12.93 -3.49
CA ALA A 90 -7.92 12.94 -2.69
C ALA A 90 -7.69 12.52 -1.23
N GLY A 91 -6.53 11.94 -0.92
CA GLY A 91 -6.27 11.41 0.42
C GLY A 91 -7.09 10.18 0.77
N THR A 92 -7.66 9.51 -0.23
CA THR A 92 -8.52 8.33 -0.08
C THR A 92 -7.96 7.15 -0.88
N CYS A 93 -8.48 5.95 -0.60
CA CYS A 93 -8.13 4.73 -1.30
C CYS A 93 -9.40 3.93 -1.55
N THR A 94 -10.00 4.11 -2.73
CA THR A 94 -11.20 3.37 -3.13
C THR A 94 -10.78 1.97 -3.60
N LEU A 95 -11.22 0.96 -2.86
CA LEU A 95 -10.85 -0.43 -3.14
C LEU A 95 -11.62 -0.96 -4.37
N VAL A 96 -10.86 -1.32 -5.41
CA VAL A 96 -11.38 -1.97 -6.61
C VAL A 96 -10.97 -3.44 -6.59
N PRO A 97 -11.90 -4.39 -6.72
CA PRO A 97 -11.57 -5.82 -6.81
C PRO A 97 -10.56 -6.10 -7.93
N HIS A 98 -9.58 -6.95 -7.64
CA HIS A 98 -8.49 -7.26 -8.56
C HIS A 98 -8.17 -8.76 -8.54
N GLY A 99 -8.80 -9.48 -9.47
CA GLY A 99 -8.72 -10.94 -9.55
C GLY A 99 -9.98 -11.62 -9.02
N PRO A 100 -9.91 -12.94 -8.74
CA PRO A 100 -11.06 -13.71 -8.28
C PRO A 100 -11.46 -13.36 -6.84
N VAL A 101 -12.76 -13.55 -6.53
CA VAL A 101 -13.37 -13.27 -5.22
C VAL A 101 -13.06 -14.43 -4.26
N GLU A 102 -11.93 -14.35 -3.58
CA GLU A 102 -11.45 -15.38 -2.65
C GLU A 102 -10.69 -14.74 -1.49
N ALA A 103 -10.94 -15.19 -0.25
CA ALA A 103 -10.29 -14.62 0.92
C ALA A 103 -8.76 -14.67 0.81
N VAL A 104 -8.11 -13.54 1.07
CA VAL A 104 -6.66 -13.45 1.21
C VAL A 104 -6.31 -13.69 2.67
N GLU A 105 -5.74 -14.84 2.97
CA GLU A 105 -5.47 -15.25 4.35
C GLU A 105 -4.05 -14.88 4.80
N GLU A 106 -3.08 -14.84 3.89
CA GLU A 106 -1.70 -14.47 4.18
C GLU A 106 -1.08 -13.67 3.02
N SER A 107 -0.25 -12.68 3.38
CA SER A 107 0.56 -11.92 2.43
C SER A 107 1.63 -12.81 1.80
N LEU A 108 1.74 -12.82 0.47
CA LEU A 108 2.78 -13.57 -0.24
C LEU A 108 3.40 -12.77 -1.39
N TYR A 109 4.53 -13.32 -1.84
CA TYR A 109 5.58 -12.71 -2.65
C TYR A 109 5.11 -12.06 -3.95
N LEU A 110 5.77 -11.00 -4.36
CA LEU A 110 5.37 -10.20 -5.51
C LEU A 110 6.53 -10.02 -6.46
N THR A 111 6.22 -10.18 -7.73
CA THR A 111 7.18 -9.99 -8.83
C THR A 111 6.84 -8.69 -9.55
N THR A 112 7.54 -8.34 -10.62
CA THR A 112 7.20 -7.18 -11.45
C THR A 112 5.81 -7.28 -12.08
N THR A 113 5.36 -8.49 -12.44
CA THR A 113 4.14 -8.71 -13.24
C THR A 113 3.02 -9.45 -12.50
N HIS A 114 3.33 -10.10 -11.38
CA HIS A 114 2.35 -10.93 -10.68
C HIS A 114 2.26 -10.61 -9.21
N ALA A 115 1.05 -10.73 -8.69
CA ALA A 115 0.75 -10.86 -7.29
C ALA A 115 0.49 -12.31 -6.91
N TRP A 116 1.10 -12.78 -5.82
CA TRP A 116 0.86 -14.11 -5.28
C TRP A 116 0.28 -14.00 -3.87
N TYR A 117 -0.77 -14.76 -3.59
CA TYR A 117 -1.39 -14.79 -2.27
C TYR A 117 -1.88 -16.19 -1.93
N ARG A 118 -2.06 -16.46 -0.63
CA ARG A 118 -2.64 -17.73 -0.17
C ARG A 118 -4.13 -17.57 0.08
N SER A 119 -4.90 -18.54 -0.38
CA SER A 119 -6.30 -18.73 -0.06
C SER A 119 -6.54 -20.19 0.32
N GLY A 120 -6.78 -20.45 1.61
CA GLY A 120 -6.86 -21.80 2.16
C GLY A 120 -5.57 -22.59 1.95
N THR A 121 -5.67 -23.71 1.23
CA THR A 121 -4.52 -24.57 0.89
C THR A 121 -3.88 -24.24 -0.45
N GLN A 122 -4.42 -23.27 -1.19
CA GLN A 122 -3.96 -22.93 -2.53
C GLN A 122 -3.14 -21.63 -2.53
N VAL A 123 -2.10 -21.61 -3.38
CA VAL A 123 -1.37 -20.39 -3.74
C VAL A 123 -1.95 -19.88 -5.07
N ARG A 124 -2.42 -18.65 -5.06
CA ARG A 124 -2.99 -17.97 -6.23
C ARG A 124 -1.96 -17.05 -6.86
N ARG A 125 -2.10 -16.85 -8.17
CA ARG A 125 -1.32 -15.91 -8.97
C ARG A 125 -2.29 -15.03 -9.76
N VAL A 126 -2.16 -13.72 -9.61
CA VAL A 126 -2.93 -12.71 -10.35
C VAL A 126 -1.96 -11.77 -11.08
N LEU A 127 -2.33 -11.36 -12.30
CA LEU A 127 -1.57 -10.37 -13.07
C LEU A 127 -1.81 -8.98 -12.51
N LYS A 128 -0.74 -8.20 -12.33
CA LYS A 128 -0.80 -6.83 -11.80
C LYS A 128 -1.34 -5.82 -12.80
#